data_AF-A0A920HJX2-F1
#
_entry.id   AF-A0A920HJX2-F1
#
_cell.length_a   1.000
_cell.length_b   1.000
_cell.length_c   1.000
_cell.angle_alpha   90.00
_cell.angle_beta   90.00
_cell.angle_gamma   90.00
#
_symmetry.space_group_name_H-M   'P 1'
#
loop_
_entity.id
_entity.type
_entity.pdbx_description
1 polymer ?
#
loop_
_entity_poly.entity_id
_entity_poly.type
_entity_poly.pdbx_seq_one_letter_code
_entity_poly.pdbx_strand_id
1 'polypeptide(L)' 'MKVQNAFENSYVSSLSSVTGRSQSLARYYHLYGDASMINKFPEIYRSISREEIREIAEKHLNTNQRLIMEYLPETNKE' A
#
# COMPACT_ATOMS: atom_id res chain seq x y z
N MET A 1 -10.03 13.42 3.62
CA MET A 1 -11.37 13.09 3.10
C MET A 1 -11.34 12.50 1.70
N LYS A 2 -11.12 13.24 0.58
CA LYS A 2 -11.14 12.61 -0.77
C LYS A 2 -10.20 11.42 -0.93
N VAL A 3 -8.96 11.52 -0.43
CA VAL A 3 -7.96 10.43 -0.50
C VAL A 3 -8.41 9.21 0.32
N GLN A 4 -8.87 9.42 1.56
CA GLN A 4 -9.39 8.34 2.41
C GLN A 4 -10.60 7.66 1.76
N ASN A 5 -11.53 8.42 1.19
CA ASN A 5 -12.70 7.88 0.51
C ASN A 5 -12.30 7.06 -0.73
N ALA A 6 -11.32 7.54 -1.50
CA ALA A 6 -10.80 6.81 -2.66
C ALA A 6 -10.15 5.48 -2.23
N PHE A 7 -9.32 5.50 -1.19
CA PHE A 7 -8.71 4.30 -0.63
C PHE A 7 -9.75 3.31 -0.10
N GLU A 8 -10.74 3.78 0.66
CA GLU A 8 -11.81 2.96 1.22
C GLU A 8 -12.63 2.27 0.12
N ASN A 9 -12.99 3.01 -0.93
CA ASN A 9 -13.68 2.44 -2.08
C ASN A 9 -12.85 1.34 -2.75
N SER A 10 -11.54 1.54 -2.93
CA SER A 10 -10.65 0.50 -3.47
C SER A 10 -10.53 -0.72 -2.56
N TYR A 11 -10.43 -0.52 -1.24
CA TYR A 11 -10.37 -1.60 -0.26
C TYR A 11 -11.65 -2.43 -0.27
N VAL A 12 -12.82 -1.81 -0.14
CA VAL A 12 -14.12 -2.50 -0.16
C VAL A 12 -14.33 -3.22 -1.49
N SER A 13 -13.97 -2.59 -2.61
CA SER A 13 -14.07 -3.21 -3.95
C SER A 13 -13.22 -4.48 -4.05
N SER A 14 -12.01 -4.49 -3.45
CA SER A 14 -11.15 -5.67 -3.42
C SER A 14 -11.72 -6.86 -2.65
N LEU A 15 -12.63 -6.60 -1.69
CA LEU A 15 -13.28 -7.63 -0.87
C LEU A 15 -14.64 -8.11 -1.42
N SER A 16 -15.08 -7.56 -2.55
CA SER A 16 -16.41 -7.87 -3.13
C SER A 16 -16.54 -9.32 -3.65
N SER A 17 -15.42 -9.98 -3.94
CA SER A 17 -15.39 -11.34 -4.47
C SER A 17 -14.93 -12.36 -3.43
N VAL A 18 -15.32 -13.64 -3.61
CA VAL A 18 -14.83 -14.75 -2.78
C VAL A 18 -13.30 -14.84 -2.84
N THR A 19 -12.72 -14.72 -4.04
CA THR A 19 -11.27 -14.74 -4.23
C THR A 19 -10.57 -13.60 -3.48
N GLY A 20 -11.09 -12.38 -3.57
CA GLY A 20 -10.51 -11.22 -2.89
C GLY A 20 -10.55 -11.32 -1.36
N ARG A 21 -11.64 -11.88 -0.81
CA ARG A 21 -11.75 -12.19 0.62
C ARG A 21 -10.75 -13.26 1.04
N SER A 22 -10.65 -14.37 0.31
CA SER A 22 -9.71 -15.45 0.61
C SER A 22 -8.25 -14.98 0.55
N GLN A 23 -7.89 -14.19 -0.46
CA GLN A 23 -6.55 -13.59 -0.57
C GLN A 23 -6.26 -12.66 0.62
N SER A 24 -7.22 -11.84 1.02
CA SER A 24 -7.05 -10.93 2.15
C SER A 24 -6.87 -11.69 3.47
N LEU A 25 -7.70 -12.71 3.72
CA LEU A 25 -7.59 -13.57 4.91
C LEU A 25 -6.23 -14.29 4.97
N ALA A 26 -5.79 -14.87 3.85
CA ALA A 26 -4.48 -15.53 3.76
C ALA A 26 -3.33 -14.55 3.99
N ARG A 27 -3.39 -13.35 3.38
CA ARG A 27 -2.40 -12.29 3.59
C ARG A 27 -2.34 -11.87 5.06
N TYR A 28 -3.49 -11.64 5.70
CA TYR A 28 -3.52 -11.20 7.09
C TYR A 28 -2.99 -12.26 8.04
N TYR A 29 -3.35 -13.54 7.82
CA TYR A 29 -2.81 -14.65 8.59
C TYR A 29 -1.30 -14.79 8.42
N HIS A 30 -0.78 -14.73 7.19
CA HIS A 30 0.64 -14.97 6.94
C HIS A 30 1.55 -13.81 7.37
N LEU A 31 1.11 -12.56 7.18
CA LEU A 31 1.91 -11.39 7.51
C LEU A 31 1.75 -10.92 8.96
N TYR A 32 0.57 -11.11 9.56
CA TYR A 32 0.25 -10.56 10.87
C TYR A 32 -0.22 -11.61 11.89
N GLY A 33 -0.32 -12.89 11.51
CA GLY A 33 -0.77 -13.97 12.41
C GLY A 33 -2.25 -13.91 12.78
N ASP A 34 -3.02 -12.96 12.25
CA ASP A 34 -4.40 -12.70 12.65
C ASP A 34 -5.28 -12.40 11.43
N ALA A 35 -6.07 -13.39 11.00
CA ALA A 35 -7.01 -13.22 9.89
C ALA A 35 -8.16 -12.25 10.22
N SER A 36 -8.46 -12.01 11.50
CA SER A 36 -9.49 -11.06 11.94
C SER A 36 -9.13 -9.60 11.62
N MET A 37 -7.87 -9.34 11.25
CA MET A 37 -7.38 -8.04 10.83
C MET A 37 -8.18 -7.44 9.67
N ILE A 38 -8.82 -8.26 8.84
CA ILE A 38 -9.74 -7.80 7.77
C ILE A 38 -10.84 -6.87 8.29
N ASN A 39 -11.31 -7.08 9.53
CA ASN A 39 -12.35 -6.28 10.18
C ASN A 39 -11.79 -5.07 10.94
N LYS A 40 -10.52 -5.13 11.38
CA LYS A 40 -9.85 -4.07 12.15
C LYS A 40 -9.17 -3.03 11.26
N PHE A 41 -8.75 -3.43 10.05
CA PHE A 41 -8.04 -2.57 9.11
C PHE A 41 -8.77 -1.26 8.76
N PRO A 42 -10.11 -1.23 8.63
CA PRO A 42 -10.87 0.01 8.49
C PRO A 42 -10.62 1.06 9.55
N GLU A 43 -10.48 0.66 10.81
CA GLU A 43 -10.24 1.58 11.91
C GLU A 43 -8.82 2.16 11.83
N ILE A 44 -7.86 1.33 11.42
CA ILE A 44 -6.44 1.70 11.32
C ILE A 44 -6.23 2.74 10.23
N TYR A 45 -6.70 2.53 8.99
CA TYR A 45 -6.44 3.53 7.94
C TYR A 45 -7.22 4.84 8.17
N ARG A 46 -8.33 4.80 8.92
CA ARG A 46 -9.10 5.99 9.30
C ARG A 46 -8.43 6.78 10.43
N SER A 47 -7.62 6.15 11.27
CA SER A 47 -6.89 6.84 12.33
C SER A 47 -5.73 7.69 11.81
N ILE A 48 -5.30 7.49 10.57
CA ILE A 48 -4.18 8.21 9.96
C ILE A 48 -4.55 9.68 9.73
N SER A 49 -3.82 10.56 10.39
CA SER A 49 -3.91 12.02 10.27
C SER A 49 -3.17 12.56 9.05
N ARG A 50 -3.43 13.82 8.70
CA ARG A 50 -2.73 14.48 7.58
C ARG A 50 -1.28 14.76 7.94
N GLU A 51 -1.04 15.04 9.21
CA GLU A 51 0.25 15.33 9.80
C GLU A 51 1.15 14.09 9.72
N GLU A 52 0.64 12.91 10.09
CA GLU A 52 1.37 11.64 9.93
C GLU A 52 1.69 11.34 8.46
N ILE A 53 0.75 11.60 7.53
CA ILE A 53 1.02 11.43 6.09
C ILE A 53 2.18 12.32 5.65
N ARG A 54 2.19 13.58 6.11
CA ARG A 54 3.26 14.54 5.79
C ARG A 54 4.59 14.11 6.38
N GLU A 55 4.62 13.73 7.66
CA GLU A 55 5.84 13.29 8.35
C GLU A 55 6.47 12.07 7.68
N ILE A 56 5.65 11.07 7.33
CA ILE A 56 6.11 9.86 6.62
C ILE A 56 6.62 10.21 5.21
N ALA A 57 5.97 11.13 4.51
CA ALA A 57 6.46 11.60 3.21
C ALA A 57 7.83 12.29 3.34
N GLU A 58 8.00 13.18 4.31
CA GLU A 58 9.28 13.86 4.61
C GLU A 58 10.37 12.88 5.09
N LYS A 59 10.00 11.73 5.66
CA LYS A 59 10.96 10.70 6.10
C LYS A 59 11.43 9.80 4.95
N HIS A 60 10.56 9.48 4.00
CA HIS A 60 10.78 8.40 3.02
C HIS A 60 10.86 8.86 1.56
N LEU A 61 10.42 10.07 1.22
CA LEU A 61 10.43 10.61 -0.13
C LEU A 61 11.50 11.70 -0.30
N ASN A 62 12.67 11.47 0.28
CA ASN A 62 13.81 12.40 0.20
C ASN A 62 14.51 12.27 -1.15
N THR A 63 15.13 13.37 -1.60
CA THR A 63 15.85 13.43 -2.88
C THR A 63 16.95 12.36 -3.02
N ASN A 64 17.51 11.92 -1.90
CA ASN A 64 18.59 10.94 -1.85
C ASN A 64 18.08 9.48 -1.80
N GLN A 65 16.77 9.25 -1.69
CA GLN A 65 16.14 7.92 -1.65
C GLN A 65 15.52 7.54 -3.00
N ARG A 66 16.25 7.83 -4.09
CA ARG A 66 15.79 7.60 -5.47
C ARG A 66 16.80 6.72 -6.21
N LEU A 67 16.33 5.58 -6.71
CA LEU A 67 17.05 4.76 -7.69
C LEU A 67 16.55 5.12 -9.10
N ILE A 68 17.46 5.58 -9.95
CA ILE A 68 17.22 5.71 -11.39
C ILE A 68 18.01 4.59 -12.05
N MET A 69 17.30 3.65 -12.68
CA MET A 69 17.90 2.56 -13.44
C MET A 69 17.59 2.79 -14.92
N GLU A 70 18.62 3.13 -15.68
CA GLU A 70 18.53 3.25 -17.13
C GLU A 70 19.07 1.96 -17.75
N TYR A 71 18.19 1.21 -18.41
CA TYR A 71 18.58 0.03 -19.18
C TYR A 71 18.75 0.45 -20.65
N LEU A 72 20.00 0.54 -21.09
CA LEU A 72 20.35 0.93 -22.46
C LEU A 72 20.87 -0.28 -23.25
N PRO A 73 20.61 -0.38 -24.56
CA PRO A 73 21.16 -1.42 -25.40
C PRO A 73 22.68 -1.32 -25.46
N GLU A 74 23.36 -2.48 -25.60
CA GLU A 74 24.81 -2.54 -25.73
C GLU A 74 25.23 -1.82 -27.03
N THR A 75 25.98 -0.73 -26.89
CA THR A 75 26.56 -0.05 -28.05
C THR A 75 27.72 -0.90 -28.57
N ASN A 76 27.55 -1.46 -29.77
CA ASN A 76 28.61 -2.14 -30.51
C ASN A 76 29.87 -1.25 -30.52
N LYS A 77 30.97 -1.75 -29.94
CA LYS A 77 32.29 -1.17 -30.13
C LYS A 77 32.73 -1.56 -31.54
N GLU A 78 32.76 -0.58 -32.43
CA GLU A 78 33.51 -0.67 -33.70
C GLU A 78 35.00 -0.91 -33.44
#